data_AF-A0A2T2VXF6-F1
#
_entry.id   AF-A0A2T2VXF6-F1
#
_cell.length_a   1.000
_cell.length_b   1.000
_cell.length_c   1.000
_cell.angle_alpha   90.00
_cell.angle_beta   90.00
_cell.angle_gamma   90.00
#
_symmetry.space_group_name_H-M   'P 1'
#
loop_
_entity.id
_entity.type
_entity.pdbx_description
1 polymer ?
#
loop_
_entity_poly.entity_id
_entity_poly.type
_entity_poly.pdbx_seq_one_letter_code
_entity_poly.pdbx_strand_id
1 'polypeptide(L)'
;MNGSRLIAVCLGLLLSLSWPGLAQAETLPSPIASGDRCLMAVQQERYDDAIAACTQAINRAVDSQTEAADYRLSRGLAFYRSGHFAEAIADNSQVLANHSDDYRAYYNRGLVHVALHSFGDAIADFDQAVALASDPMSLTDIYDDRGLAKLMAAQPQAALRDFDQALAIDSNDTRALFNHGCACHQLGRLSDALADLNQVLALEPNHARTYLKRGVLRHGLGDRAGSLADLYQAADCAQAQGQPHLHHYILTLLHEWQTPRTLFG
;
A
#
# COMPACT_ATOMS: atom_id res chain seq x y z
N MET A 1 -66.73 27.29 9.57
CA MET A 1 -66.36 25.86 9.57
C MET A 1 -64.96 25.78 10.17
N ASN A 2 -64.83 25.80 11.51
CA ASN A 2 -64.76 24.64 12.41
C ASN A 2 -63.80 23.56 11.88
N GLY A 3 -62.69 23.20 12.52
CA GLY A 3 -62.09 23.54 13.82
C GLY A 3 -60.65 22.99 13.86
N SER A 4 -59.70 23.70 14.49
CA SER A 4 -59.15 23.40 15.84
C SER A 4 -58.19 22.19 15.84
N ARG A 5 -56.91 22.23 16.27
CA ARG A 5 -56.21 22.87 17.42
C ARG A 5 -54.70 22.96 17.07
N LEU A 6 -53.95 24.07 17.24
CA LEU A 6 -53.38 24.72 18.45
C LEU A 6 -52.50 23.76 19.32
N ILE A 7 -51.34 24.08 19.90
CA ILE A 7 -50.42 25.24 19.96
C ILE A 7 -49.10 24.80 20.66
N ALA A 8 -48.03 25.53 20.34
CA ALA A 8 -46.77 25.88 21.04
C ALA A 8 -46.32 25.30 22.42
N VAL A 9 -45.00 25.07 22.47
CA VAL A 9 -43.97 25.59 23.40
C VAL A 9 -44.37 25.99 24.83
N CYS A 10 -43.72 25.37 25.83
CA CYS A 10 -43.41 26.00 27.12
C CYS A 10 -42.03 25.55 27.63
N LEU A 11 -41.17 26.53 27.90
CA LEU A 11 -39.94 26.42 28.69
C LEU A 11 -40.24 26.00 30.14
N GLY A 12 -39.31 25.27 30.75
CA GLY A 12 -39.21 25.08 32.20
C GLY A 12 -37.76 24.88 32.67
N LEU A 13 -37.05 25.98 32.93
CA LEU A 13 -35.96 26.10 33.91
C LEU A 13 -36.64 26.33 35.28
N LEU A 14 -36.23 25.91 36.48
CA LEU A 14 -35.06 25.26 37.10
C LEU A 14 -35.58 24.75 38.47
N LEU A 15 -35.03 23.69 39.04
CA LEU A 15 -34.67 23.64 40.47
C LEU A 15 -33.60 22.56 40.70
N SER A 16 -32.52 23.05 41.27
CA SER A 16 -31.27 22.41 41.64
C SER A 16 -31.42 21.29 42.67
N LEU A 17 -30.79 20.14 42.41
CA LEU A 17 -30.06 19.35 43.41
C LEU A 17 -28.94 18.60 42.68
N SER A 18 -27.71 18.98 42.99
CA SER A 18 -26.49 18.32 42.55
C SER A 18 -26.29 17.00 43.33
N TRP A 19 -26.19 15.88 42.61
CA TRP A 19 -25.33 14.78 43.02
C TRP A 19 -24.50 14.33 41.80
N PRO A 20 -23.16 14.25 41.91
CA PRO A 20 -22.25 13.92 40.83
C PRO A 20 -22.21 12.39 40.62
N GLY A 21 -21.98 11.96 39.37
CA GLY A 21 -21.58 10.58 39.10
C GLY A 21 -22.57 9.79 38.25
N LEU A 22 -22.84 10.25 37.04
CA LEU A 22 -23.03 9.34 35.92
C LEU A 22 -22.13 9.83 34.80
N ALA A 23 -21.14 9.02 34.47
CA ALA A 23 -20.28 9.18 33.32
C ALA A 23 -21.15 9.59 32.12
N GLN A 24 -20.63 10.52 31.32
CA GLN A 24 -21.16 10.80 30.00
C GLN A 24 -21.28 9.44 29.30
N ALA A 25 -22.49 8.93 29.18
CA ALA A 25 -22.77 7.91 28.20
C ALA A 25 -22.58 8.63 26.87
N GLU A 26 -21.35 8.56 26.34
CA GLU A 26 -21.10 8.84 24.93
C GLU A 26 -22.18 8.09 24.19
N THR A 27 -23.11 8.85 23.60
CA THR A 27 -24.16 8.27 22.77
C THR A 27 -23.44 7.50 21.69
N LEU A 28 -23.53 6.17 21.79
CA LEU A 28 -22.81 5.29 20.89
C LEU A 28 -23.21 5.67 19.47
N PRO A 29 -22.28 6.17 18.65
CA PRO A 29 -22.58 6.66 17.30
C PRO A 29 -23.25 5.56 16.47
N SER A 30 -24.17 5.92 15.58
CA SER A 30 -24.97 4.97 14.78
C SER A 30 -24.09 4.00 13.96
N PRO A 31 -24.61 2.84 13.51
CA PRO A 31 -23.86 1.90 12.66
C PRO A 31 -23.25 2.57 11.41
N ILE A 32 -24.00 3.48 10.77
CA ILE A 32 -23.54 4.30 9.64
C ILE A 32 -22.36 5.18 10.06
N ALA A 33 -22.46 5.88 11.20
CA ALA A 33 -21.41 6.74 11.72
C ALA A 33 -20.15 5.99 12.21
N SER A 34 -20.23 4.68 12.50
CA SER A 34 -19.05 3.85 12.79
C SER A 34 -18.41 3.29 11.52
N GLY A 35 -19.22 2.93 10.51
CA GLY A 35 -18.71 2.52 9.21
C GLY A 35 -17.96 3.64 8.48
N ASP A 36 -18.53 4.84 8.49
CA ASP A 36 -17.89 6.03 7.93
C ASP A 36 -16.56 6.33 8.66
N ARG A 37 -16.50 6.15 9.98
CA ARG A 37 -15.26 6.36 10.75
C ARG A 37 -14.18 5.31 10.48
N CYS A 38 -14.56 4.04 10.28
CA CYS A 38 -13.64 2.98 9.90
C CYS A 38 -12.91 3.34 8.59
N LEU A 39 -13.67 3.65 7.53
CA LEU A 39 -13.12 3.97 6.22
C LEU A 39 -12.32 5.27 6.21
N MET A 40 -12.83 6.32 6.87
CA MET A 40 -12.12 7.60 6.96
C MET A 40 -10.80 7.50 7.73
N ALA A 41 -10.74 6.72 8.81
CA ALA A 41 -9.52 6.57 9.59
C ALA A 41 -8.42 5.82 8.82
N VAL A 42 -8.78 4.84 7.97
CA VAL A 42 -7.84 4.19 7.05
C VAL A 42 -7.26 5.19 6.06
N GLN A 43 -8.11 6.05 5.46
CA GLN A 43 -7.66 7.08 4.52
C GLN A 43 -6.75 8.14 5.18
N GLN A 44 -6.94 8.39 6.47
CA GLN A 44 -6.11 9.31 7.26
C GLN A 44 -4.85 8.64 7.83
N GLU A 45 -4.62 7.37 7.53
CA GLU A 45 -3.51 6.56 8.05
C GLU A 45 -3.47 6.48 9.59
N ARG A 46 -4.62 6.70 10.23
CA ARG A 46 -4.80 6.58 11.69
C ARG A 46 -5.18 5.15 12.01
N TYR A 47 -4.21 4.25 11.87
CA TYR A 47 -4.47 2.81 11.87
C TYR A 47 -5.06 2.29 13.18
N ASP A 48 -4.64 2.79 14.34
CA ASP A 48 -5.21 2.38 15.63
C ASP A 48 -6.69 2.78 15.76
N ASP A 49 -7.02 4.00 15.32
CA ASP A 49 -8.39 4.50 15.30
C ASP A 49 -9.25 3.74 14.28
N ALA A 50 -8.68 3.41 13.12
CA ALA A 50 -9.31 2.58 12.10
C ALA A 50 -9.62 1.20 12.67
N ILE A 51 -8.65 0.55 13.32
CA ILE A 51 -8.83 -0.77 13.93
C ILE A 51 -9.97 -0.73 14.97
N ALA A 52 -9.99 0.28 15.84
CA ALA A 52 -11.05 0.43 16.84
C ALA A 52 -12.43 0.66 16.20
N ALA A 53 -12.53 1.57 15.24
CA ALA A 53 -13.78 1.91 14.56
C ALA A 53 -14.33 0.74 13.74
N CYS A 54 -13.48 0.05 12.97
CA CYS A 54 -13.88 -1.12 12.20
C CYS A 54 -14.29 -2.28 13.12
N THR A 55 -13.61 -2.49 14.25
CA THR A 55 -14.01 -3.50 15.25
C THR A 55 -15.41 -3.23 15.80
N GLN A 56 -15.72 -1.97 16.12
CA GLN A 56 -17.06 -1.58 16.56
C GLN A 56 -18.11 -1.81 15.46
N ALA A 57 -17.79 -1.51 14.21
CA ALA A 57 -18.68 -1.73 13.07
C ALA A 57 -18.97 -3.23 12.85
N ILE A 58 -17.92 -4.06 12.85
CA ILE A 58 -18.03 -5.53 12.73
C ILE A 58 -18.91 -6.11 13.85
N ASN A 59 -18.71 -5.70 15.10
CA ASN A 59 -19.49 -6.19 16.24
C ASN A 59 -20.97 -5.80 16.20
N ARG A 60 -21.36 -4.83 15.36
CA ARG A 60 -22.75 -4.41 15.18
C ARG A 60 -23.41 -5.05 13.96
N ALA A 61 -22.62 -5.43 12.97
CA ALA A 61 -23.08 -6.14 11.77
C ALA A 61 -23.30 -7.65 12.03
N VAL A 62 -23.72 -8.03 13.23
CA VAL A 62 -23.81 -9.45 13.67
C VAL A 62 -24.71 -10.28 12.75
N ASP A 63 -25.76 -9.65 12.22
CA ASP A 63 -26.76 -10.32 11.37
C ASP A 63 -26.44 -10.23 9.86
N SER A 64 -25.39 -9.50 9.46
CA SER A 64 -25.02 -9.29 8.06
C SER A 64 -23.53 -9.53 7.83
N GLN A 65 -23.20 -10.78 7.49
CA GLN A 65 -21.83 -11.18 7.15
C GLN A 65 -21.28 -10.41 5.95
N THR A 66 -22.15 -10.07 5.00
CA THR A 66 -21.82 -9.24 3.83
C THR A 66 -21.43 -7.81 4.24
N GLU A 67 -22.17 -7.17 5.16
CA GLU A 67 -21.78 -5.84 5.65
C GLU A 67 -20.50 -5.89 6.49
N ALA A 68 -20.29 -6.98 7.23
CA ALA A 68 -19.06 -7.17 8.01
C ALA A 68 -17.82 -7.34 7.12
N ALA A 69 -17.96 -7.79 5.87
CA ALA A 69 -16.84 -8.07 4.98
C ALA A 69 -16.02 -6.82 4.65
N ASP A 70 -16.66 -5.72 4.27
CA ASP A 70 -15.96 -4.47 3.93
C ASP A 70 -15.22 -3.87 5.14
N TYR A 71 -15.82 -3.96 6.34
CA TYR A 71 -15.14 -3.53 7.57
C TYR A 71 -13.95 -4.43 7.92
N ARG A 72 -14.02 -5.74 7.65
CA ARG A 72 -12.90 -6.66 7.82
C ARG A 72 -11.78 -6.41 6.83
N LEU A 73 -12.09 -6.15 5.56
CA LEU A 73 -11.08 -5.75 4.58
C LEU A 73 -10.34 -4.48 5.02
N SER A 74 -11.09 -3.48 5.46
CA SER A 74 -10.54 -2.20 5.93
C SER A 74 -9.70 -2.35 7.19
N ARG A 75 -10.17 -3.16 8.15
CA ARG A 75 -9.43 -3.46 9.37
C ARG A 75 -8.18 -4.29 9.11
N GLY A 76 -8.27 -5.28 8.21
CA GLY A 76 -7.14 -6.09 7.77
C GLY A 76 -6.05 -5.25 7.10
N LEU A 77 -6.44 -4.27 6.28
CA LEU A 77 -5.51 -3.30 5.70
C LEU A 77 -4.84 -2.43 6.78
N ALA A 78 -5.60 -1.95 7.77
CA ALA A 78 -5.03 -1.18 8.88
C ALA A 78 -4.05 -2.03 9.72
N PHE A 79 -4.40 -3.28 10.02
CA PHE A 79 -3.51 -4.22 10.68
C PHE A 79 -2.22 -4.45 9.88
N TYR A 80 -2.32 -4.67 8.57
CA TYR A 80 -1.17 -4.80 7.68
C TYR A 80 -0.25 -3.57 7.75
N ARG A 81 -0.81 -2.36 7.62
CA ARG A 81 -0.04 -1.11 7.64
C ARG A 81 0.61 -0.83 9.00
N SER A 82 0.02 -1.33 10.08
CA SER A 82 0.60 -1.28 11.45
C SER A 82 1.49 -2.47 11.81
N GLY A 83 1.75 -3.41 10.89
CA GLY A 83 2.62 -4.58 11.14
C GLY A 83 1.97 -5.73 11.92
N HIS A 84 0.67 -5.68 12.18
CA HIS A 84 -0.11 -6.75 12.83
C HIS A 84 -0.53 -7.81 11.80
N PHE A 85 0.45 -8.54 11.27
CA PHE A 85 0.25 -9.41 10.11
C PHE A 85 -0.67 -10.61 10.38
N ALA A 86 -0.66 -11.18 11.59
CA ALA A 86 -1.50 -12.32 11.93
C ALA A 86 -2.99 -11.93 11.93
N GLU A 87 -3.32 -10.78 12.51
CA GLU A 87 -4.67 -10.22 12.54
C GLU A 87 -5.15 -9.82 11.14
N ALA A 88 -4.25 -9.26 10.31
CA ALA A 88 -4.55 -8.97 8.91
C ALA A 88 -4.91 -10.24 8.12
N ILE A 89 -4.14 -11.32 8.27
CA ILE A 89 -4.45 -12.61 7.64
C ILE A 89 -5.78 -13.16 8.15
N ALA A 90 -6.04 -13.08 9.45
CA ALA A 90 -7.27 -13.59 10.05
C ALA A 90 -8.51 -12.87 9.49
N ASP A 91 -8.49 -11.54 9.40
CA ASP A 91 -9.62 -10.78 8.86
C ASP A 91 -9.88 -11.09 7.38
N ASN A 92 -8.84 -11.10 6.55
CA ASN A 92 -9.00 -11.43 5.12
C ASN A 92 -9.45 -12.88 4.92
N SER A 93 -8.95 -13.82 5.72
CA SER A 93 -9.38 -15.22 5.65
C SER A 93 -10.83 -15.40 6.09
N GLN A 94 -11.30 -14.61 7.06
CA GLN A 94 -12.69 -14.61 7.47
C GLN A 94 -13.62 -14.06 6.38
N VAL A 95 -13.18 -13.05 5.61
CA VAL A 95 -13.92 -12.59 4.43
C VAL A 95 -14.03 -13.72 3.42
N LEU A 96 -12.92 -14.38 3.09
CA LEU A 96 -12.89 -15.48 2.11
C LEU A 96 -13.67 -16.73 2.53
N ALA A 97 -13.85 -16.96 3.83
CA ALA A 97 -14.70 -18.04 4.34
C ALA A 97 -16.20 -17.81 4.02
N ASN A 98 -16.63 -16.55 3.88
CA ASN A 98 -18.02 -16.17 3.60
C ASN A 98 -18.24 -15.74 2.14
N HIS A 99 -17.22 -15.13 1.51
CA HIS A 99 -17.23 -14.56 0.17
C HIS A 99 -15.95 -15.00 -0.55
N SER A 100 -15.96 -16.24 -1.03
CA SER A 100 -14.78 -16.86 -1.67
C SER A 100 -14.39 -16.22 -3.00
N ASP A 101 -15.23 -15.32 -3.53
CA ASP A 101 -15.07 -14.57 -4.77
C ASP A 101 -14.62 -13.11 -4.54
N ASP A 102 -14.37 -12.69 -3.30
CA ASP A 102 -13.87 -11.33 -3.03
C ASP A 102 -12.37 -11.21 -3.33
N TYR A 103 -12.05 -10.72 -4.54
CA TYR A 103 -10.67 -10.51 -4.99
C TYR A 103 -9.85 -9.61 -4.05
N ARG A 104 -10.50 -8.67 -3.35
CA ARG A 104 -9.82 -7.69 -2.47
C ARG A 104 -9.26 -8.40 -1.25
N ALA A 105 -9.96 -9.41 -0.73
CA ALA A 105 -9.48 -10.20 0.40
C ALA A 105 -8.25 -11.03 0.04
N TYR A 106 -8.26 -11.66 -1.15
CA TYR A 106 -7.07 -12.32 -1.69
C TYR A 106 -5.91 -11.35 -1.88
N TYR A 107 -6.15 -10.22 -2.56
CA TYR A 107 -5.11 -9.21 -2.79
C TYR A 107 -4.50 -8.70 -1.48
N ASN A 108 -5.34 -8.29 -0.51
CA ASN A 108 -4.87 -7.82 0.79
C ASN A 108 -4.08 -8.88 1.55
N ARG A 109 -4.51 -10.15 1.53
CA ARG A 109 -3.77 -11.24 2.18
C ARG A 109 -2.44 -11.53 1.46
N GLY A 110 -2.43 -11.44 0.13
CA GLY A 110 -1.22 -11.51 -0.69
C GLY A 110 -0.18 -10.45 -0.30
N LEU A 111 -0.59 -9.20 -0.09
CA LEU A 111 0.28 -8.12 0.40
C LEU A 111 0.90 -8.44 1.76
N VAL A 112 0.12 -9.05 2.68
CA VAL A 112 0.64 -9.49 3.98
C VAL A 112 1.68 -10.62 3.80
N HIS A 113 1.42 -11.58 2.92
CA HIS A 113 2.36 -12.65 2.62
C HIS A 113 3.67 -12.13 2.00
N VAL A 114 3.62 -11.09 1.16
CA VAL A 114 4.83 -10.41 0.66
C VAL A 114 5.64 -9.82 1.82
N ALA A 115 4.99 -9.11 2.76
CA ALA A 115 5.66 -8.53 3.92
C ALA A 115 6.27 -9.59 4.86
N LEU A 116 5.67 -10.79 4.92
CA LEU A 116 6.19 -11.95 5.63
C LEU A 116 7.23 -12.76 4.83
N HIS A 117 7.64 -12.28 3.65
CA HIS A 117 8.54 -13.00 2.72
C HIS A 117 8.01 -14.39 2.30
N SER A 118 6.71 -14.63 2.44
CA SER A 118 6.03 -15.88 2.06
C SER A 118 5.57 -15.79 0.62
N PHE A 119 6.52 -15.66 -0.31
CA PHE A 119 6.21 -15.31 -1.71
C PHE A 119 5.36 -16.34 -2.44
N GLY A 120 5.46 -17.62 -2.08
CA GLY A 120 4.61 -18.67 -2.68
C GLY A 120 3.12 -18.45 -2.36
N ASP A 121 2.81 -18.19 -1.09
CA ASP A 121 1.44 -17.91 -0.63
C ASP A 121 0.94 -16.59 -1.22
N ALA A 122 1.79 -15.56 -1.28
CA ALA A 122 1.46 -14.29 -1.92
C ALA A 122 1.07 -14.46 -3.39
N ILE A 123 1.86 -15.22 -4.16
CA ILE A 123 1.58 -15.49 -5.56
C ILE A 123 0.25 -16.25 -5.72
N ALA A 124 -0.01 -17.24 -4.87
CA ALA A 124 -1.26 -18.00 -4.92
C ALA A 124 -2.49 -17.13 -4.65
N ASP A 125 -2.40 -16.23 -3.66
CA ASP A 125 -3.46 -15.27 -3.38
C ASP A 125 -3.64 -14.26 -4.53
N PHE A 126 -2.55 -13.71 -5.08
CA PHE A 126 -2.64 -12.81 -6.23
C PHE A 126 -3.17 -13.50 -7.49
N ASP A 127 -2.89 -14.79 -7.69
CA ASP A 127 -3.47 -15.56 -8.79
C ASP A 127 -5.00 -15.63 -8.68
N GLN A 128 -5.55 -15.83 -7.47
CA GLN A 128 -6.99 -15.74 -7.24
C GLN A 128 -7.52 -14.32 -7.46
N ALA A 129 -6.80 -13.31 -6.97
CA ALA A 129 -7.20 -11.91 -7.14
C ALA A 129 -7.29 -11.51 -8.62
N VAL A 130 -6.30 -11.89 -9.45
CA VAL A 130 -6.34 -11.64 -10.91
C VAL A 130 -7.52 -12.36 -11.57
N ALA A 131 -7.84 -13.58 -11.16
CA ALA A 131 -8.93 -14.37 -11.75
C ALA A 131 -10.33 -13.79 -11.44
N LEU A 132 -10.46 -13.05 -10.34
CA LEU A 132 -11.73 -12.53 -9.83
C LEU A 132 -11.91 -11.01 -10.09
N ALA A 133 -10.82 -10.25 -10.19
CA ALA A 133 -10.88 -8.83 -10.45
C ALA A 133 -11.30 -8.52 -11.89
N SER A 134 -12.21 -7.56 -12.04
CA SER A 134 -12.72 -7.11 -13.35
C SER A 134 -12.43 -5.64 -13.64
N ASP A 135 -12.05 -4.86 -12.63
CA ASP A 135 -11.66 -3.46 -12.79
C ASP A 135 -10.21 -3.37 -13.31
N PRO A 136 -9.96 -2.69 -14.45
CA PRO A 136 -8.63 -2.58 -15.03
C PRO A 136 -7.58 -1.98 -14.08
N MET A 137 -7.93 -0.94 -13.32
CA MET A 137 -6.96 -0.31 -12.43
C MET A 137 -6.56 -1.21 -11.26
N SER A 138 -7.53 -1.92 -10.68
CA SER A 138 -7.25 -2.96 -9.71
C SER A 138 -6.37 -4.07 -10.30
N LEU A 139 -6.60 -4.46 -11.55
CA LEU A 139 -5.75 -5.45 -12.24
C LEU A 139 -4.32 -4.93 -12.43
N THR A 140 -4.11 -3.65 -12.76
CA THR A 140 -2.77 -3.04 -12.82
C THR A 140 -2.01 -3.23 -11.50
N ASP A 141 -2.64 -2.90 -10.37
CA ASP A 141 -2.06 -3.06 -9.04
C ASP A 141 -1.72 -4.53 -8.73
N ILE A 142 -2.67 -5.43 -8.97
CA ILE A 142 -2.49 -6.86 -8.69
C ILE A 142 -1.38 -7.46 -9.56
N TYR A 143 -1.31 -7.09 -10.85
CA TYR A 143 -0.23 -7.55 -11.73
C TYR A 143 1.13 -7.03 -11.26
N ASP A 144 1.25 -5.75 -10.91
CA ASP A 144 2.52 -5.20 -10.40
C ASP A 144 2.97 -5.93 -9.12
N ASP A 145 2.09 -6.07 -8.12
CA ASP A 145 2.45 -6.72 -6.85
C ASP A 145 2.70 -8.22 -6.99
N ARG A 146 1.98 -8.92 -7.88
CA ARG A 146 2.27 -10.32 -8.21
C ARG A 146 3.61 -10.47 -8.93
N GLY A 147 3.90 -9.55 -9.86
CA GLY A 147 5.19 -9.47 -10.54
C GLY A 147 6.32 -9.25 -9.55
N LEU A 148 6.14 -8.35 -8.59
CA LEU A 148 7.10 -8.09 -7.52
C LEU A 148 7.32 -9.33 -6.64
N ALA A 149 6.25 -10.01 -6.22
CA ALA A 149 6.35 -11.26 -5.46
C ALA A 149 7.12 -12.35 -6.23
N LYS A 150 6.87 -12.51 -7.53
CA LYS A 150 7.63 -13.42 -8.42
C LYS A 150 9.09 -13.02 -8.54
N LEU A 151 9.38 -11.72 -8.65
CA LEU A 151 10.75 -11.22 -8.72
C LEU A 151 11.52 -11.53 -7.42
N MET A 152 10.89 -11.30 -6.26
CA MET A 152 11.44 -11.64 -4.95
C MET A 152 11.59 -13.15 -4.73
N ALA A 153 10.74 -13.96 -5.36
CA ALA A 153 10.87 -15.42 -5.43
C ALA A 153 11.92 -15.91 -6.45
N ALA A 154 12.77 -15.01 -6.97
CA ALA A 154 13.79 -15.31 -7.99
C ALA A 154 13.23 -15.88 -9.31
N GLN A 155 12.04 -15.44 -9.72
CA GLN A 155 11.39 -15.79 -11.00
C GLN A 155 11.28 -14.59 -11.94
N PRO A 156 12.39 -13.97 -12.37
CA PRO A 156 12.38 -12.69 -13.09
C PRO A 156 11.66 -12.74 -14.45
N GLN A 157 11.73 -13.85 -15.20
CA GLN A 157 10.97 -13.97 -16.46
C GLN A 157 9.47 -14.04 -16.23
N ALA A 158 9.02 -14.66 -15.13
CA ALA A 158 7.60 -14.72 -14.80
C ALA A 158 7.11 -13.36 -14.29
N ALA A 159 7.93 -12.64 -13.53
CA ALA A 159 7.68 -11.27 -13.08
C ALA A 159 7.51 -10.31 -14.24
N LEU A 160 8.40 -10.35 -15.25
CA LEU A 160 8.29 -9.52 -16.44
C LEU A 160 6.93 -9.63 -17.13
N ARG A 161 6.40 -10.84 -17.27
CA ARG A 161 5.09 -11.03 -17.91
C ARG A 161 3.97 -10.32 -17.13
N ASP A 162 4.05 -10.29 -15.81
CA ASP A 162 3.07 -9.57 -15.00
C ASP A 162 3.25 -8.06 -15.13
N PHE A 163 4.48 -7.56 -15.08
CA PHE A 163 4.73 -6.12 -15.33
C PHE A 163 4.30 -5.69 -16.74
N ASP A 164 4.50 -6.53 -17.76
CA ASP A 164 3.99 -6.29 -19.12
C ASP A 164 2.46 -6.20 -19.14
N GLN A 165 1.75 -7.02 -18.36
CA GLN A 165 0.29 -6.91 -18.23
C GLN A 165 -0.12 -5.60 -17.54
N ALA A 166 0.55 -5.22 -16.45
CA ALA A 166 0.30 -3.94 -15.77
C ALA A 166 0.51 -2.74 -16.72
N LEU A 167 1.64 -2.72 -17.44
CA LEU A 167 2.00 -1.65 -18.38
C LEU A 167 1.14 -1.65 -19.66
N ALA A 168 0.52 -2.76 -20.01
CA ALA A 168 -0.47 -2.81 -21.08
C ALA A 168 -1.80 -2.13 -20.68
N ILE A 169 -2.13 -2.13 -19.38
CA ILE A 169 -3.32 -1.46 -18.84
C ILE A 169 -3.01 0.02 -18.58
N ASP A 170 -1.91 0.31 -17.89
CA ASP A 170 -1.41 1.66 -17.65
C ASP A 170 0.08 1.77 -18.00
N SER A 171 0.36 2.30 -19.19
CA SER A 171 1.73 2.46 -19.69
C SER A 171 2.57 3.48 -18.93
N ASN A 172 1.96 4.26 -18.02
CA ASN A 172 2.63 5.27 -17.22
C ASN A 172 2.65 4.93 -15.72
N ASP A 173 2.22 3.73 -15.30
CA ASP A 173 2.38 3.32 -13.91
C ASP A 173 3.87 3.25 -13.56
N THR A 174 4.31 4.15 -12.69
CA THR A 174 5.73 4.34 -12.37
C THR A 174 6.30 3.21 -11.52
N ARG A 175 5.46 2.51 -10.75
CA ARG A 175 5.88 1.33 -9.97
C ARG A 175 6.14 0.14 -10.90
N ALA A 176 5.20 -0.14 -11.81
CA ALA A 176 5.33 -1.19 -12.81
C ALA A 176 6.53 -0.93 -13.73
N LEU A 177 6.75 0.30 -14.19
CA LEU A 177 7.95 0.67 -14.96
C LEU A 177 9.24 0.43 -14.17
N PHE A 178 9.29 0.88 -12.90
CA PHE A 178 10.47 0.70 -12.06
C PHE A 178 10.76 -0.79 -11.80
N ASN A 179 9.72 -1.58 -11.51
CA ASN A 179 9.82 -3.01 -11.24
C ASN A 179 10.17 -3.80 -12.51
N HIS A 180 9.58 -3.46 -13.66
CA HIS A 180 9.96 -4.00 -14.97
C HIS A 180 11.44 -3.72 -15.27
N GLY A 181 11.91 -2.49 -15.08
CA GLY A 181 13.32 -2.13 -15.24
C GLY A 181 14.24 -2.90 -14.29
N CYS A 182 13.81 -3.16 -13.05
CA CYS A 182 14.53 -3.99 -12.10
C CYS A 182 14.65 -5.45 -12.57
N ALA A 183 13.57 -6.04 -13.09
CA ALA A 183 13.56 -7.40 -13.62
C ALA A 183 14.39 -7.51 -14.91
N CYS A 184 14.31 -6.53 -15.81
CA CYS A 184 15.15 -6.42 -16.99
C CYS A 184 16.65 -6.40 -16.63
N HIS A 185 17.04 -5.61 -15.62
CA HIS A 185 18.41 -5.61 -15.13
C HIS A 185 18.84 -6.99 -14.60
N GLN A 186 18.03 -7.67 -13.80
CA GLN A 186 18.35 -9.02 -13.29
C GLN A 186 18.54 -10.05 -14.42
N LEU A 187 17.89 -9.82 -15.57
CA LEU A 187 18.00 -10.66 -16.77
C LEU A 187 19.11 -10.24 -17.73
N GLY A 188 19.87 -9.19 -17.42
CA GLY A 188 20.89 -8.64 -18.31
C GLY A 188 20.35 -7.85 -19.50
N ARG A 189 19.03 -7.53 -19.52
CA ARG A 189 18.40 -6.67 -20.52
C ARG A 189 18.65 -5.20 -20.18
N LEU A 190 19.91 -4.77 -20.24
CA LEU A 190 20.37 -3.48 -19.72
C LEU A 190 19.79 -2.29 -20.49
N SER A 191 19.58 -2.42 -21.81
CA SER A 191 18.95 -1.39 -22.65
C SER A 191 17.52 -1.10 -22.21
N ASP A 192 16.76 -2.18 -21.97
CA ASP A 192 15.33 -2.11 -21.65
C ASP A 192 15.18 -1.53 -20.23
N ALA A 193 16.00 -2.01 -19.30
CA ALA A 193 16.07 -1.45 -17.95
C ALA A 193 16.39 0.05 -17.94
N LEU A 194 17.33 0.52 -18.77
CA LEU A 194 17.62 1.95 -18.88
C LEU A 194 16.42 2.74 -19.45
N ALA A 195 15.72 2.19 -20.44
CA ALA A 195 14.56 2.83 -21.04
C ALA A 195 13.45 3.04 -20.01
N ASP A 196 13.10 1.99 -19.25
CA ASP A 196 12.05 2.07 -18.22
C ASP A 196 12.42 3.07 -17.12
N LEU A 197 13.66 3.01 -16.61
CA LEU A 197 14.12 3.91 -15.55
C LEU A 197 14.18 5.37 -16.03
N ASN A 198 14.47 5.61 -17.31
CA ASN A 198 14.37 6.94 -17.90
C ASN A 198 12.92 7.42 -17.98
N GLN A 199 11.97 6.55 -18.32
CA GLN A 199 10.55 6.89 -18.35
C GLN A 199 10.02 7.21 -16.96
N VAL A 200 10.40 6.43 -15.93
CA VAL A 200 10.05 6.75 -14.53
C VAL A 200 10.56 8.15 -14.15
N LEU A 201 11.80 8.51 -14.49
CA LEU A 201 12.34 9.84 -14.18
C LEU A 201 11.75 10.98 -15.03
N ALA A 202 11.17 10.68 -16.18
CA ALA A 202 10.41 11.66 -16.96
C ALA A 202 9.05 11.96 -16.31
N LEU A 203 8.43 10.96 -15.69
CA LEU A 203 7.15 11.08 -14.98
C LEU A 203 7.32 11.63 -13.55
N GLU A 204 8.36 11.16 -12.85
CA GLU A 204 8.69 11.51 -11.48
C GLU A 204 10.17 11.95 -11.37
N PRO A 205 10.47 13.23 -11.66
CA PRO A 205 11.84 13.74 -11.70
C PRO A 205 12.60 13.65 -10.38
N ASN A 206 11.89 13.47 -9.27
CA ASN A 206 12.45 13.39 -7.92
C ASN A 206 12.50 11.95 -7.38
N HIS A 207 12.35 10.90 -8.21
CA HIS A 207 12.32 9.53 -7.71
C HIS A 207 13.71 8.98 -7.34
N ALA A 208 14.10 9.12 -6.07
CA ALA A 208 15.45 8.80 -5.55
C ALA A 208 15.90 7.37 -5.87
N ARG A 209 15.00 6.39 -5.71
CA ARG A 209 15.29 4.97 -6.00
C ARG A 209 15.60 4.72 -7.47
N THR A 210 14.97 5.45 -8.38
CA THR A 210 15.22 5.28 -9.82
C THR A 210 16.58 5.85 -10.21
N TYR A 211 16.95 7.02 -9.69
CA TYR A 211 18.31 7.53 -9.86
C TYR A 211 19.36 6.56 -9.33
N LEU A 212 19.18 6.02 -8.12
CA LEU A 212 20.09 5.01 -7.57
C LEU A 212 20.19 3.79 -8.50
N LYS A 213 19.06 3.22 -8.94
CA LYS A 213 19.05 2.03 -9.81
C LYS A 213 19.72 2.30 -11.15
N ARG A 214 19.43 3.45 -11.79
CA ARG A 214 20.04 3.85 -13.06
C ARG A 214 21.52 4.13 -12.92
N GLY A 215 21.94 4.75 -11.81
CA GLY A 215 23.34 5.01 -11.50
C GLY A 215 24.15 3.73 -11.30
N VAL A 216 23.58 2.71 -10.63
CA VAL A 216 24.18 1.38 -10.52
C VAL A 216 24.30 0.70 -11.89
N LEU A 217 23.27 0.79 -12.72
CA LEU A 217 23.27 0.21 -14.07
C LEU A 217 24.33 0.87 -14.97
N ARG A 218 24.41 2.20 -14.95
CA ARG A 218 25.45 2.99 -15.66
C ARG A 218 26.86 2.65 -15.19
N HIS A 219 27.05 2.42 -13.89
CA HIS A 219 28.34 1.98 -13.35
C HIS A 219 28.77 0.65 -13.96
N GLY A 220 27.87 -0.34 -13.99
CA GLY A 220 28.12 -1.65 -14.60
C GLY A 220 28.43 -1.58 -16.10
N LEU A 221 27.91 -0.57 -16.79
CA LEU A 221 28.20 -0.27 -18.21
C LEU A 221 29.49 0.53 -18.43
N GLY A 222 30.19 0.94 -17.38
CA GLY A 222 31.40 1.77 -17.46
C GLY A 222 31.14 3.27 -17.64
N ASP A 223 29.88 3.72 -17.65
CA ASP A 223 29.53 5.14 -17.64
C ASP A 223 29.67 5.71 -16.22
N ARG A 224 30.92 5.94 -15.82
CA ARG A 224 31.26 6.45 -14.49
C ARG A 224 30.71 7.84 -14.24
N ALA A 225 30.71 8.71 -15.27
CA ALA A 225 30.23 10.07 -15.14
C ALA A 225 28.71 10.12 -14.94
N GLY A 226 27.94 9.41 -15.77
CA GLY A 226 26.50 9.32 -15.63
C GLY A 226 26.07 8.59 -14.36
N SER A 227 26.85 7.58 -13.93
CA SER A 227 26.64 6.91 -12.65
C SER A 227 26.74 7.85 -11.46
N LEU A 228 27.85 8.60 -11.35
CA LEU A 228 28.04 9.55 -10.24
C LEU A 228 26.99 10.66 -10.25
N ALA A 229 26.64 11.18 -11.43
CA ALA A 229 25.60 12.18 -11.58
C ALA A 229 24.25 11.67 -11.03
N ASP A 230 23.86 10.45 -11.39
CA ASP A 230 22.63 9.83 -10.87
C ASP A 230 22.70 9.61 -9.36
N LEU A 231 23.84 9.13 -8.82
CA LEU A 231 23.97 8.92 -7.38
C LEU A 231 23.88 10.22 -6.58
N TYR A 232 24.42 11.33 -7.08
CA TYR A 232 24.23 12.64 -6.45
C TYR A 232 22.76 13.06 -6.45
N GLN A 233 22.07 12.95 -7.59
CA GLN A 233 20.64 13.25 -7.66
C GLN A 233 19.82 12.33 -6.73
N ALA A 234 20.17 11.05 -6.63
CA ALA A 234 19.55 10.12 -5.71
C ALA A 234 19.71 10.55 -4.24
N ALA A 235 20.91 11.00 -3.85
CA ALA A 235 21.20 11.47 -2.50
C ALA A 235 20.39 12.73 -2.15
N ASP A 236 20.35 13.71 -3.06
CA ASP A 236 19.60 14.95 -2.90
C ASP A 236 18.10 14.67 -2.77
N CYS A 237 17.55 13.81 -3.64
CA CYS A 237 16.14 13.41 -3.57
C CYS A 237 15.82 12.66 -2.28
N ALA A 238 16.66 11.71 -1.85
CA ALA A 238 16.45 10.94 -0.62
C ALA A 238 16.50 11.84 0.63
N GLN A 239 17.37 12.85 0.65
CA GLN A 239 17.42 13.84 1.73
C GLN A 239 16.14 14.68 1.77
N ALA A 240 15.71 15.21 0.61
CA ALA A 240 14.50 16.02 0.51
C ALA A 240 13.23 15.25 0.91
N GLN A 241 13.21 13.94 0.67
CA GLN A 241 12.09 13.05 1.01
C GLN A 241 12.15 12.50 2.45
N GLY A 242 13.16 12.89 3.25
CA GLY A 242 13.30 12.39 4.62
C GLY A 242 13.55 10.88 4.68
N GLN A 243 14.31 10.32 3.73
CA GLN A 243 14.69 8.90 3.68
C GLN A 243 16.16 8.71 4.14
N PRO A 244 16.45 8.80 5.44
CA PRO A 244 17.82 8.86 5.95
C PRO A 244 18.61 7.57 5.66
N HIS A 245 17.96 6.41 5.70
CA HIS A 245 18.61 5.13 5.40
C HIS A 245 19.06 5.05 3.94
N LEU A 246 18.18 5.44 3.00
CA LEU A 246 18.52 5.48 1.58
C LEU A 246 19.61 6.50 1.30
N HIS A 247 19.49 7.71 1.86
CA HIS A 247 20.48 8.77 1.71
C HIS A 247 21.86 8.32 2.21
N HIS A 248 21.94 7.74 3.42
CA HIS A 248 23.19 7.23 3.97
C HIS A 248 23.81 6.13 3.09
N TYR A 249 22.99 5.17 2.63
CA TYR A 249 23.45 4.12 1.72
C TYR A 249 24.07 4.69 0.43
N ILE A 250 23.43 5.68 -0.18
CA ILE A 250 23.92 6.33 -1.40
C ILE A 250 25.25 7.05 -1.15
N LEU A 251 25.41 7.74 -0.01
CA LEU A 251 26.67 8.41 0.33
C LEU A 251 27.82 7.42 0.51
N THR A 252 27.57 6.27 1.13
CA THR A 252 28.56 5.19 1.23
C THR A 252 28.97 4.70 -0.15
N LEU A 253 28.01 4.48 -1.05
CA LEU A 253 28.28 4.05 -2.43
C LEU A 253 29.09 5.08 -3.21
N LEU A 254 28.77 6.37 -3.06
CA LEU A 254 29.54 7.47 -3.67
C LEU A 254 30.99 7.48 -3.20
N HIS A 255 31.24 7.30 -1.89
CA HIS A 255 32.59 7.25 -1.33
C HIS A 255 33.40 6.07 -1.91
N GLU A 256 32.79 4.88 -1.97
CA GLU A 256 33.42 3.67 -2.51
C GLU A 256 33.76 3.81 -4.01
N TRP A 257 32.90 4.47 -4.80
CA TRP A 257 33.06 4.52 -6.26
C TRP A 257 33.88 5.72 -6.74
N GLN A 258 34.14 6.69 -5.86
CA GLN A 258 35.04 7.81 -6.12
C GLN A 258 36.50 7.48 -5.81
N THR A 259 36.73 6.68 -4.77
CA THR A 259 38.10 6.31 -4.38
C THR A 259 38.70 5.36 -5.43
N PRO A 260 39.87 5.69 -6.02
CA PRO A 260 40.58 4.74 -6.86
C PRO A 260 40.92 3.52 -6.00
N ARG A 261 40.56 2.31 -6.45
CA ARG A 261 41.12 1.09 -5.86
C ARG A 261 42.63 1.17 -6.06
N THR A 262 43.36 1.54 -5.01
CA THR A 262 44.81 1.37 -4.97
C THR A 262 45.06 -0.13 -5.01
N LEU A 263 45.40 -0.63 -6.20
CA LEU A 263 45.94 -1.97 -6.36
C LEU A 263 47.26 -1.99 -5.57
N PHE A 264 47.25 -2.59 -4.38
CA PHE A 264 48.49 -3.12 -3.82
C PHE A 264 48.93 -4.23 -4.77
N GLY A 265 50.08 -4.00 -5.42
CA GLY A 265 50.68 -4.90 -6.40
C GLY A 265 51.30 -6.15 -5.80
#